data_AF-A0A0Q3FEW6-F1
#
_entry.id   AF-A0A0Q3FEW6-F1
#
_cell.length_a   1.000
_cell.length_b   1.000
_cell.length_c   1.000
_cell.angle_alpha   90.00
_cell.angle_beta   90.00
_cell.angle_gamma   90.00
#
_symmetry.space_group_name_H-M   'P 1'
#
loop_
_entity.id
_entity.type
_entity.pdbx_description
1 polymer ?
#
loop_
_entity_poly.entity_id
_entity_poly.type
_entity_poly.pdbx_seq_one_letter_code
_entity_poly.pdbx_strand_id
1 'polypeptide(L)'
;MAAAVGLEDAFGASVFGGAMPEGHPTPHPVLFRAHARSAAALRVVATDCHSLAWDCSLSVADLEDLRDDVGIGGSWSDFLDYLKSSLSSGAVKLLFAADQLQNSPGADGAKIVATKAKGLPRITIALSRVTGAAVSDVVAEFSLALYASYRTMQEHASRDQQRISQLMGSLSSERGTREELLLMDFVAGCLLPQENNEIMQKQLEALSFLDRRKATKPKLVADQIPTVCGVTVVSDQVIAPVQQQTPVASPSKPPPVKATKRVAPISRRARTRGALLQDNEDDEVDRN
;
A
#
# COMPACT_ATOMS: atom_id res chain seq x y z
N MET A 1 19.14 28.10 -10.53
CA MET A 1 17.71 28.20 -10.17
C MET A 1 17.08 26.82 -10.03
N ALA A 2 16.73 26.10 -11.12
CA ALA A 2 15.97 24.85 -11.05
C ALA A 2 16.57 23.76 -10.11
N ALA A 3 17.88 23.53 -10.16
CA ALA A 3 18.54 22.53 -9.32
C ALA A 3 18.42 22.81 -7.81
N ALA A 4 18.37 24.08 -7.41
CA ALA A 4 18.26 24.47 -6.01
C ALA A 4 16.84 24.24 -5.43
N VAL A 5 15.80 24.36 -6.28
CA VAL A 5 14.41 24.10 -5.83
C VAL A 5 14.23 22.62 -5.49
N GLY A 6 14.79 21.72 -6.30
CA GLY A 6 14.63 20.27 -6.10
C GLY A 6 15.26 19.72 -4.82
N LEU A 7 16.21 20.41 -4.19
CA LEU A 7 16.92 19.88 -3.02
C LEU A 7 16.10 19.95 -1.73
N GLU A 8 15.37 21.05 -1.50
CA GLU A 8 14.45 21.14 -0.36
C GLU A 8 13.21 20.27 -0.56
N ASP A 9 12.72 20.09 -1.80
CA ASP A 9 11.64 19.14 -2.09
C ASP A 9 12.08 17.68 -1.82
N ALA A 10 13.30 17.31 -2.22
CA ALA A 10 13.83 15.97 -2.00
C ALA A 10 14.25 15.72 -0.54
N PHE A 11 14.92 16.66 0.12
CA PHE A 11 15.56 16.46 1.44
C PHE A 11 15.02 17.37 2.57
N GLY A 12 13.88 18.05 2.37
CA GLY A 12 13.21 18.83 3.40
C GLY A 12 12.72 17.97 4.57
N ALA A 13 12.31 16.73 4.30
CA ALA A 13 12.29 15.67 5.31
C ALA A 13 13.69 15.05 5.41
N SER A 14 14.33 15.17 6.58
CA SER A 14 15.64 14.59 6.84
C SER A 14 15.62 13.06 6.70
N VAL A 15 16.56 12.50 5.95
CA VAL A 15 16.78 11.05 5.86
C VAL A 15 17.67 10.62 7.01
N PHE A 16 17.21 9.69 7.84
CA PHE A 16 17.98 9.07 8.92
C PHE A 16 18.22 7.59 8.63
N GLY A 17 19.34 7.06 9.11
CA GLY A 17 19.62 5.62 9.06
C GLY A 17 20.81 5.22 9.92
N GLY A 18 21.02 3.91 10.05
CA GLY A 18 22.27 3.36 10.58
C GLY A 18 23.28 3.14 9.45
N ALA A 19 24.54 3.47 9.68
CA ALA A 19 25.64 3.13 8.78
C ALA A 19 26.51 2.06 9.44
N MET A 20 26.68 0.92 8.79
CA MET A 20 27.49 -0.18 9.34
C MET A 20 28.97 0.20 9.31
N PRO A 21 29.67 0.30 10.47
CA PRO A 21 31.08 0.64 10.52
C PRO A 21 31.93 -0.52 9.99
N GLU A 22 32.82 -0.23 9.04
CA GLU A 22 33.72 -1.20 8.43
C GLU A 22 35.18 -0.78 8.69
N GLY A 23 36.02 -1.72 9.10
CA GLY A 23 37.46 -1.50 9.31
C GLY A 23 37.85 -0.78 10.61
N HIS A 24 36.93 -0.19 11.36
CA HIS A 24 37.16 0.31 12.71
C HIS A 24 36.15 -0.27 13.69
N PRO A 25 36.58 -0.88 14.81
CA PRO A 25 35.65 -1.25 15.88
C PRO A 25 35.15 0.02 16.56
N THR A 26 33.91 0.44 16.30
CA THR A 26 33.22 1.43 17.12
C THR A 26 32.34 0.70 18.13
N PRO A 27 32.39 1.03 19.45
CA PRO A 27 31.59 0.33 20.46
C PRO A 27 30.09 0.65 20.36
N HIS A 28 29.73 1.71 19.62
CA HIS A 28 28.37 2.15 19.40
C HIS A 28 27.99 2.07 17.91
N PRO A 29 26.71 1.80 17.57
CA PRO A 29 26.22 1.95 16.21
C PRO A 29 26.39 3.39 15.73
N VAL A 30 26.90 3.58 14.51
CA VAL A 30 26.98 4.92 13.90
C VAL A 30 25.67 5.20 13.16
N LEU A 31 25.02 6.30 13.52
CA LEU A 31 23.84 6.81 12.83
C LEU A 31 24.25 7.92 11.86
N PHE A 32 23.47 8.13 10.81
CA PHE A 32 23.64 9.26 9.91
C PHE A 32 22.33 9.99 9.64
N ARG A 33 22.47 11.25 9.20
CA ARG A 33 21.40 12.15 8.80
C ARG A 33 21.81 12.91 7.55
N ALA A 34 21.05 12.77 6.47
CA ALA A 34 21.16 13.61 5.28
C ALA A 34 19.96 14.57 5.19
N HIS A 35 20.20 15.86 5.01
CA HIS A 35 19.15 16.88 4.98
C HIS A 35 19.56 18.09 4.15
N ALA A 36 18.58 18.78 3.56
CA ALA A 36 18.82 20.09 2.97
C ALA A 36 19.17 21.07 4.11
N ARG A 37 20.35 21.70 4.04
CA ARG A 37 20.73 22.83 4.91
C ARG A 37 20.20 24.15 4.36
N SER A 38 20.04 24.20 3.04
CA SER A 38 19.31 25.20 2.27
C SER A 38 19.03 24.62 0.88
N ALA A 39 18.23 25.32 0.08
CA ALA A 39 18.01 25.04 -1.34
C ALA A 39 19.30 24.75 -2.13
N ALA A 40 20.45 25.30 -1.73
CA ALA A 40 21.71 25.14 -2.46
C ALA A 40 22.73 24.16 -1.82
N ALA A 41 22.41 23.53 -0.68
CA ALA A 41 23.38 22.70 0.05
C ALA A 41 22.74 21.51 0.79
N LEU A 42 23.25 20.30 0.53
CA LEU A 42 22.92 19.08 1.27
C LEU A 42 23.96 18.87 2.36
N ARG A 43 23.53 18.76 3.62
CA ARG A 43 24.42 18.39 4.72
C ARG A 43 24.22 16.93 5.08
N VAL A 44 25.33 16.20 5.19
CA VAL A 44 25.34 14.82 5.69
C VAL A 44 26.18 14.79 6.96
N VAL A 45 25.63 14.22 8.02
CA VAL A 45 26.27 14.05 9.33
C VAL A 45 26.24 12.58 9.68
N ALA A 46 27.35 12.03 10.19
CA ALA A 46 27.43 10.71 10.81
C ALA A 46 27.95 10.83 12.24
N THR A 47 27.37 10.10 13.21
CA THR A 47 27.79 10.17 14.61
C THR A 47 27.45 8.90 15.40
N ASP A 48 28.25 8.60 16.42
CA ASP A 48 27.97 7.59 17.46
C ASP A 48 27.01 8.12 18.56
N CYS A 49 26.52 9.37 18.42
CA CYS A 49 25.75 10.13 19.40
C CYS A 49 26.46 10.32 20.77
N HIS A 50 27.80 10.21 20.82
CA HIS A 50 28.55 10.26 22.07
C HIS A 50 29.85 11.07 21.97
N SER A 51 30.77 10.69 21.09
CA SER A 51 32.15 11.21 21.05
C SER A 51 32.73 11.37 19.64
N LEU A 52 32.10 10.74 18.64
CA LEU A 52 32.55 10.73 17.27
C LEU A 52 31.48 11.37 16.38
N ALA A 53 31.88 12.36 15.60
CA ALA A 53 31.04 12.98 14.59
C ALA A 53 31.89 13.31 13.35
N TRP A 54 31.32 13.06 12.18
CA TRP A 54 31.86 13.47 10.88
C TRP A 54 30.75 14.18 10.11
N ASP A 55 31.08 15.22 9.35
CA ASP A 55 30.12 15.87 8.47
C ASP A 55 30.70 16.31 7.14
N CYS A 56 29.80 16.60 6.20
CA CYS A 56 30.10 17.31 4.96
C CYS A 56 28.92 18.21 4.59
N SER A 57 29.20 19.26 3.81
CA SER A 57 28.18 20.04 3.11
C SER A 57 28.49 20.00 1.63
N LEU A 58 27.62 19.36 0.85
CA LEU A 58 27.72 19.26 -0.61
C LEU A 58 26.88 20.40 -1.21
N SER A 59 27.49 21.23 -2.05
CA SER A 59 26.78 22.21 -2.88
C SER A 59 26.08 21.51 -4.06
N VAL A 60 25.29 22.28 -4.82
CA VAL A 60 24.71 21.79 -6.08
C VAL A 60 25.79 21.30 -7.05
N ALA A 61 26.94 21.98 -7.14
CA ALA A 61 28.04 21.58 -8.02
C ALA A 61 28.67 20.25 -7.57
N ASP A 62 28.96 20.09 -6.27
CA ASP A 62 29.51 18.83 -5.74
C ASP A 62 28.54 17.64 -5.95
N LEU A 63 27.22 17.92 -5.99
CA LEU A 63 26.18 16.95 -6.28
C LEU A 63 26.01 16.67 -7.79
N GLU A 64 26.33 17.63 -8.66
CA GLU A 64 26.42 17.42 -10.11
C GLU A 64 27.67 16.58 -10.45
N ASP A 65 28.83 16.89 -9.86
CA ASP A 65 30.05 16.07 -9.98
C ASP A 65 29.81 14.64 -9.47
N LEU A 66 29.20 14.49 -8.28
CA LEU A 66 28.83 13.18 -7.73
C LEU A 66 27.85 12.40 -8.63
N ARG A 67 26.97 13.10 -9.35
CA ARG A 67 26.04 12.47 -10.28
C ARG A 67 26.77 11.89 -11.49
N ASP A 68 27.72 12.64 -12.03
CA ASP A 68 28.53 12.23 -13.17
C ASP A 68 29.48 11.08 -12.79
N ASP A 69 30.12 11.13 -11.61
CA ASP A 69 30.92 10.04 -11.03
C ASP A 69 30.13 8.73 -10.85
N VAL A 70 28.88 8.82 -10.41
CA VAL A 70 27.99 7.66 -10.23
C VAL A 70 27.39 7.18 -11.57
N GLY A 71 27.45 8.01 -12.62
CA GLY A 71 27.04 7.67 -13.99
C GLY A 71 25.53 7.59 -14.20
N ILE A 72 24.73 8.38 -13.47
CA ILE A 72 23.26 8.31 -13.53
C ILE A 72 22.68 9.36 -14.47
N GLY A 73 22.33 8.90 -15.67
CA GLY A 73 21.52 9.64 -16.64
C GLY A 73 20.08 9.88 -16.14
N GLY A 74 19.41 10.88 -16.73
CA GLY A 74 18.06 11.31 -16.34
C GLY A 74 17.96 12.82 -16.09
N SER A 75 16.96 13.24 -15.33
CA SER A 75 16.85 14.60 -14.79
C SER A 75 17.61 14.76 -13.47
N TRP A 76 17.72 16.00 -13.00
CA TRP A 76 18.23 16.31 -11.66
C TRP A 76 17.39 15.65 -10.55
N SER A 77 16.06 15.69 -10.68
CA SER A 77 15.14 15.08 -9.71
C SER A 77 15.30 13.56 -9.64
N ASP A 78 15.49 12.88 -10.79
CA ASP A 78 15.75 11.44 -10.82
C ASP A 78 17.02 11.06 -10.04
N PHE A 79 18.06 11.90 -10.14
CA PHE A 79 19.29 11.72 -9.36
C PHE A 79 19.06 11.97 -7.86
N LEU A 80 18.36 13.03 -7.47
CA LEU A 80 18.05 13.29 -6.05
C LEU A 80 17.18 12.19 -5.44
N ASP A 81 16.18 11.68 -6.18
CA ASP A 81 15.38 10.53 -5.77
C ASP A 81 16.21 9.25 -5.68
N TYR A 82 17.18 9.05 -6.58
CA TYR A 82 18.13 7.95 -6.50
C TYR A 82 19.06 8.06 -5.27
N LEU A 83 19.58 9.26 -4.98
CA LEU A 83 20.40 9.57 -3.82
C LEU A 83 19.62 9.32 -2.52
N LYS A 84 18.41 9.87 -2.42
CA LYS A 84 17.49 9.66 -1.31
C LYS A 84 17.14 8.18 -1.13
N SER A 85 16.84 7.47 -2.22
CA SER A 85 16.58 6.02 -2.20
C SER A 85 17.78 5.19 -1.76
N SER A 86 19.00 5.59 -2.14
CA SER A 86 20.24 4.91 -1.77
C SER A 86 20.54 5.10 -0.29
N LEU A 87 20.42 6.33 0.22
CA LEU A 87 20.58 6.64 1.64
C LEU A 87 19.48 6.01 2.50
N SER A 88 18.24 5.93 1.99
CA SER A 88 17.13 5.26 2.68
C SER A 88 17.18 3.73 2.56
N SER A 89 18.19 3.16 1.89
CA SER A 89 18.35 1.70 1.84
C SER A 89 18.95 1.19 3.15
N GLY A 90 18.59 -0.02 3.56
CA GLY A 90 19.23 -0.69 4.71
C GLY A 90 20.69 -1.12 4.46
N ALA A 91 21.31 -0.67 3.37
CA ALA A 91 22.62 -1.09 2.89
C ALA A 91 23.61 0.10 2.83
N VAL A 92 23.63 0.91 3.89
CA VAL A 92 24.60 1.99 4.08
C VAL A 92 25.77 1.50 4.95
N LYS A 93 26.99 1.73 4.46
CA LYS A 93 28.24 1.42 5.15
C LYS A 93 29.01 2.70 5.46
N LEU A 94 29.78 2.71 6.54
CA LEU A 94 30.73 3.76 6.87
C LEU A 94 32.14 3.19 6.82
N LEU A 95 32.93 3.65 5.85
CA LEU A 95 34.33 3.26 5.70
C LEU A 95 35.19 4.34 6.34
N PHE A 96 36.02 3.98 7.33
CA PHE A 96 36.97 4.93 7.91
C PHE A 96 38.25 4.99 7.08
N ALA A 97 38.91 6.15 7.06
CA ALA A 97 40.21 6.34 6.43
C ALA A 97 41.34 5.71 7.27
N ALA A 98 41.36 4.38 7.33
CA ALA A 98 42.47 3.63 7.90
C ALA A 98 43.66 3.62 6.92
N ASP A 99 44.73 4.33 7.28
CA ASP A 99 46.11 4.23 6.77
C ASP A 99 46.27 3.97 5.26
N GLN A 100 45.59 4.78 4.43
CA GLN A 100 45.85 4.83 2.99
C GLN A 100 47.11 5.68 2.75
N LEU A 101 48.26 5.01 2.84
CA LEU A 101 49.63 5.51 2.84
C LEU A 101 50.08 6.28 4.09
N GLN A 102 51.11 5.71 4.71
CA GLN A 102 52.22 6.43 5.34
C GLN A 102 52.63 7.63 4.45
N ASN A 103 52.24 8.85 4.86
CA ASN A 103 52.87 10.16 4.58
C ASN A 103 51.93 11.39 4.74
N SER A 104 50.79 11.28 5.44
CA SER A 104 50.16 12.49 6.01
C SER A 104 49.47 12.24 7.37
N PRO A 105 49.95 12.83 8.48
CA PRO A 105 49.25 12.81 9.74
C PRO A 105 48.19 13.93 9.75
N GLY A 106 46.92 13.59 9.49
CA GLY A 106 45.85 14.60 9.59
C GLY A 106 44.45 14.23 9.10
N ALA A 107 44.29 13.20 8.26
CA ALA A 107 42.99 12.87 7.66
C ALA A 107 42.22 11.78 8.44
N ASP A 108 41.78 12.08 9.67
CA ASP A 108 40.61 11.34 10.23
C ASP A 108 39.41 11.72 9.35
N GLY A 109 39.04 10.81 8.47
CA GLY A 109 37.97 10.99 7.49
C GLY A 109 37.15 9.72 7.42
N ALA A 110 35.89 9.86 7.03
CA ALA A 110 35.00 8.74 6.80
C ALA A 110 34.37 8.83 5.41
N LYS A 111 33.87 7.73 4.88
CA LYS A 111 33.10 7.68 3.64
C LYS A 111 31.82 6.92 3.87
N ILE A 112 30.68 7.61 3.74
CA ILE A 112 29.39 6.93 3.62
C ILE A 112 29.33 6.31 2.23
N VAL A 113 29.03 5.01 2.18
CA VAL A 113 28.77 4.31 0.92
C VAL A 113 27.39 3.67 0.95
N ALA A 114 26.54 4.12 0.05
CA ALA A 114 25.12 3.77 0.00
C ALA A 114 24.79 3.10 -1.36
N THR A 115 23.90 2.10 -1.34
CA THR A 115 23.51 1.36 -2.55
C THR A 115 22.01 1.13 -2.55
N LYS A 116 21.27 1.68 -3.53
CA LYS A 116 19.80 1.53 -3.63
C LYS A 116 19.34 0.07 -3.72
N ALA A 117 20.01 -0.73 -4.56
CA ALA A 117 19.77 -2.16 -4.71
C ALA A 117 21.01 -2.87 -5.25
N LYS A 118 21.11 -4.20 -5.07
CA LYS A 118 22.20 -5.02 -5.60
C LYS A 118 22.28 -4.88 -7.13
N GLY A 119 23.46 -4.52 -7.64
CA GLY A 119 23.71 -4.34 -9.07
C GLY A 119 23.49 -2.92 -9.61
N LEU A 120 23.03 -1.97 -8.78
CA LEU A 120 22.96 -0.55 -9.13
C LEU A 120 24.23 0.22 -8.70
N PRO A 121 24.54 1.37 -9.32
CA PRO A 121 25.69 2.20 -8.96
C PRO A 121 25.72 2.59 -7.47
N ARG A 122 26.93 2.57 -6.88
CA ARG A 122 27.14 2.89 -5.46
C ARG A 122 27.44 4.38 -5.32
N ILE A 123 26.78 5.05 -4.39
CA ILE A 123 27.06 6.44 -4.04
C ILE A 123 28.08 6.46 -2.93
N THR A 124 29.15 7.23 -3.08
CA THR A 124 30.18 7.44 -2.06
C THR A 124 30.25 8.92 -1.71
N ILE A 125 30.08 9.26 -0.44
CA ILE A 125 30.18 10.63 0.09
C ILE A 125 31.30 10.67 1.12
N ALA A 126 32.29 11.53 0.91
CA ALA A 126 33.36 11.76 1.88
C ALA A 126 32.89 12.71 2.99
N LEU A 127 33.25 12.39 4.22
CA LEU A 127 32.97 13.16 5.43
C LEU A 127 34.29 13.52 6.13
N SER A 128 34.37 14.76 6.62
CA SER A 128 35.48 15.26 7.43
C SER A 128 35.19 15.02 8.91
N ARG A 129 36.21 14.68 9.70
CA ARG A 129 36.05 14.56 11.15
C ARG A 129 35.76 15.91 11.80
N VAL A 130 34.70 15.96 12.61
CA VAL A 130 34.44 17.08 13.51
C VAL A 130 35.35 16.93 14.73
N THR A 131 36.02 18.01 15.13
CA THR A 131 37.00 18.02 16.24
C THR A 131 36.74 19.14 17.24
N GLY A 132 37.26 18.99 18.45
CA GLY A 132 37.10 19.97 19.53
C GLY A 132 35.65 20.15 20.00
N ALA A 133 35.31 21.35 20.47
CA ALA A 133 34.00 21.67 21.03
C ALA A 133 32.83 21.53 20.02
N ALA A 134 33.09 21.62 18.72
CA ALA A 134 32.04 21.49 17.70
C ALA A 134 31.37 20.10 17.67
N VAL A 135 32.03 19.06 18.22
CA VAL A 135 31.46 17.69 18.26
C VAL A 135 30.17 17.65 19.07
N SER A 136 30.13 18.27 20.25
CA SER A 136 28.93 18.28 21.09
C SER A 136 27.77 19.02 20.44
N ASP A 137 28.06 20.11 19.72
CA ASP A 137 27.04 20.93 19.05
C ASP A 137 26.40 20.14 17.88
N VAL A 138 27.23 19.47 17.08
CA VAL A 138 26.77 18.60 15.99
C VAL A 138 25.97 17.40 16.52
N VAL A 139 26.41 16.77 17.62
CA VAL A 139 25.67 15.67 18.28
C VAL A 139 24.33 16.16 18.85
N ALA A 140 24.29 17.36 19.44
CA ALA A 140 23.06 17.94 19.97
C ALA A 140 22.06 18.30 18.85
N GLU A 141 22.52 18.93 17.77
CA GLU A 141 21.72 19.24 16.58
C GLU A 141 21.15 17.95 15.94
N PHE A 142 22.00 16.91 15.81
CA PHE A 142 21.60 15.60 15.31
C PHE A 142 20.52 14.96 16.19
N SER A 143 20.75 14.94 17.50
CA SER A 143 19.85 14.30 18.48
C SER A 143 18.49 14.99 18.56
N LEU A 144 18.47 16.32 18.52
CA LEU A 144 17.24 17.12 18.50
C LEU A 144 16.40 16.82 17.25
N ALA A 145 17.05 16.77 16.08
CA ALA A 145 16.39 16.46 14.82
C ALA A 145 15.88 15.01 14.76
N LEU A 146 16.66 14.05 15.28
CA LEU A 146 16.25 12.64 15.39
C LEU A 146 15.02 12.50 16.29
N TYR A 147 15.01 13.16 17.45
CA TYR A 147 13.86 13.16 18.36
C TYR A 147 12.62 13.82 17.74
N ALA A 148 12.77 14.93 17.02
CA ALA A 148 11.67 15.57 16.29
C ALA A 148 11.09 14.62 15.22
N SER A 149 11.94 13.93 14.46
CA SER A 149 11.50 12.95 13.46
C SER A 149 10.85 11.70 14.08
N TYR A 150 11.34 11.25 15.25
CA TYR A 150 10.70 10.17 16.00
C TYR A 150 9.30 10.58 16.49
N ARG A 151 9.14 11.81 16.99
CA ARG A 151 7.86 12.32 17.49
C ARG A 151 6.79 12.39 16.41
N THR A 152 7.11 12.86 15.19
CA THR A 152 6.15 12.87 14.09
C THR A 152 5.79 11.44 13.65
N MET A 153 6.76 10.54 13.53
CA MET A 153 6.51 9.13 13.22
C MET A 153 5.63 8.45 14.28
N GLN A 154 5.88 8.72 15.57
CA GLN A 154 5.07 8.22 16.69
C GLN A 154 3.63 8.72 16.61
N GLU A 155 3.41 10.00 16.29
CA GLU A 155 2.07 10.54 16.11
C GLU A 155 1.33 9.83 14.96
N HIS A 156 1.96 9.73 13.78
CA HIS A 156 1.37 9.03 12.63
C HIS A 156 1.02 7.58 12.96
N ALA A 157 1.94 6.82 13.58
CA ALA A 157 1.71 5.44 13.99
C ALA A 157 0.55 5.31 14.98
N SER A 158 0.42 6.24 15.94
CA SER A 158 -0.70 6.26 16.88
C SER A 158 -2.06 6.50 16.19
N ARG A 159 -2.08 7.38 15.18
CA ARG A 159 -3.28 7.72 14.39
C ARG A 159 -3.65 6.58 13.44
N ASP A 160 -2.68 5.86 12.90
CA ASP A 160 -2.89 4.65 12.11
C ASP A 160 -3.47 3.54 12.99
N GLN A 161 -2.89 3.31 14.17
CA GLN A 161 -3.38 2.32 15.14
C GLN A 161 -4.83 2.62 15.57
N GLN A 162 -5.16 3.89 15.85
CA GLN A 162 -6.52 4.31 16.18
C GLN A 162 -7.51 4.03 15.02
N ARG A 163 -7.12 4.31 13.77
CA ARG A 163 -7.93 3.99 12.58
C ARG A 163 -8.14 2.47 12.43
N ILE A 164 -7.09 1.67 12.62
CA ILE A 164 -7.18 0.20 12.58
C ILE A 164 -8.15 -0.31 13.66
N SER A 165 -8.07 0.21 14.89
CA SER A 165 -8.99 -0.14 15.98
C SER A 165 -10.45 0.23 15.66
N GLN A 166 -10.70 1.40 15.05
CA GLN A 166 -12.04 1.81 14.62
C GLN A 166 -12.59 0.89 13.53
N LEU A 167 -11.81 0.59 12.48
CA LEU A 167 -12.22 -0.34 11.43
C LEU A 167 -12.51 -1.74 11.99
N MET A 168 -11.67 -2.24 12.91
CA MET A 168 -11.87 -3.53 13.56
C MET A 168 -13.16 -3.57 14.39
N GLY A 169 -13.49 -2.49 15.11
CA GLY A 169 -14.76 -2.32 15.82
C GLY A 169 -15.96 -2.37 14.88
N SER A 170 -15.92 -1.62 13.77
CA SER A 170 -16.99 -1.64 12.75
C SER A 170 -17.17 -3.02 12.12
N LEU A 171 -16.08 -3.70 11.76
CA LEU A 171 -16.12 -5.07 11.22
C LEU A 171 -16.69 -6.08 12.22
N SER A 172 -16.42 -5.91 13.52
CA SER A 172 -17.01 -6.74 14.56
C SER A 172 -18.51 -6.49 14.72
N SER A 173 -18.94 -5.22 14.65
CA SER A 173 -20.35 -4.83 14.73
C SER A 173 -21.16 -5.34 13.52
N GLU A 174 -20.60 -5.23 12.31
CA GLU A 174 -21.22 -5.74 11.09
C GLU A 174 -21.37 -7.27 11.12
N ARG A 175 -20.38 -8.00 11.66
CA ARG A 175 -20.49 -9.45 11.87
C ARG A 175 -21.58 -9.80 12.88
N GLY A 176 -21.63 -9.12 14.03
CA GLY A 176 -22.66 -9.34 15.05
C GLY A 176 -24.07 -9.11 14.49
N THR A 177 -24.30 -7.99 13.81
CA THR A 177 -25.62 -7.71 13.20
C THR A 177 -25.96 -8.70 12.08
N ARG A 178 -24.98 -9.20 11.32
CA ARG A 178 -25.19 -10.24 10.31
C ARG A 178 -25.51 -11.60 10.91
N GLU A 179 -24.87 -11.99 12.01
CA GLU A 179 -25.18 -13.23 12.73
C GLU A 179 -26.58 -13.18 13.36
N GLU A 180 -26.96 -12.04 13.95
CA GLU A 180 -28.30 -11.80 14.50
C GLU A 180 -29.39 -11.84 13.41
N LEU A 181 -29.15 -11.21 12.26
CA LEU A 181 -30.08 -11.20 11.13
C LEU A 181 -30.21 -12.60 10.49
N LEU A 182 -29.11 -13.36 10.38
CA LEU A 182 -29.15 -14.77 9.96
C LEU A 182 -29.92 -15.65 10.97
N LEU A 183 -29.82 -15.38 12.27
CA LEU A 183 -30.61 -16.07 13.28
C LEU A 183 -32.10 -15.75 13.12
N MET A 184 -32.45 -14.48 12.88
CA MET A 184 -33.83 -14.06 12.67
C MET A 184 -34.44 -14.66 11.40
N ASP A 185 -33.69 -14.68 10.29
CA ASP A 185 -34.11 -15.33 9.04
C ASP A 185 -34.30 -16.84 9.21
N PHE A 186 -33.41 -17.51 9.96
CA PHE A 186 -33.55 -18.94 10.28
C PHE A 186 -34.80 -19.21 11.14
N VAL A 187 -35.02 -18.40 12.18
CA VAL A 187 -36.20 -18.52 13.07
C VAL A 187 -37.49 -18.26 12.29
N ALA A 188 -37.54 -17.23 11.45
CA ALA A 188 -38.69 -16.94 10.59
C ALA A 188 -38.94 -18.05 9.56
N GLY A 189 -37.88 -18.57 8.94
CA GLY A 189 -37.94 -19.67 7.97
C GLY A 189 -38.36 -21.01 8.56
N CYS A 190 -38.12 -21.25 9.85
CA CYS A 190 -38.55 -22.48 10.53
C CYS A 190 -39.94 -22.36 11.16
N LEU A 191 -40.24 -21.29 11.91
CA LEU A 191 -41.47 -21.21 12.70
C LEU A 191 -42.71 -20.83 11.87
N LEU A 192 -42.60 -19.89 10.93
CA LEU A 192 -43.76 -19.42 10.16
C LEU A 192 -44.38 -20.52 9.27
N PRO A 193 -43.63 -21.42 8.62
CA PRO A 193 -44.22 -22.56 7.90
C PRO A 193 -44.76 -23.65 8.84
N GLN A 194 -44.26 -23.74 10.07
CA GLN A 194 -44.67 -24.76 11.03
C GLN A 194 -46.05 -24.44 11.60
N GLU A 195 -46.30 -23.18 11.96
CA GLU A 195 -47.61 -22.70 12.41
C GLU A 195 -48.69 -22.84 11.30
N ASN A 196 -48.34 -22.50 10.06
CA ASN A 196 -49.22 -22.71 8.90
C ASN A 196 -49.49 -24.20 8.61
N ASN A 197 -48.49 -25.09 8.78
CA ASN A 197 -48.71 -26.54 8.67
C ASN A 197 -49.61 -27.08 9.77
N GLU A 198 -49.46 -26.64 11.02
CA GLU A 198 -50.37 -27.04 12.10
C GLU A 198 -51.81 -26.58 11.85
N ILE A 199 -52.01 -25.38 11.32
CA ILE A 199 -53.34 -24.86 10.96
C ILE A 199 -53.96 -25.70 9.84
N MET A 200 -53.20 -26.03 8.78
CA MET A 200 -53.66 -26.92 7.72
C MET A 200 -53.99 -28.32 8.26
N GLN A 201 -53.16 -28.88 9.14
CA GLN A 201 -53.37 -30.18 9.78
C GLN A 201 -54.68 -30.19 10.58
N LYS A 202 -54.91 -29.16 11.42
CA LYS A 202 -56.14 -28.98 12.22
C LYS A 202 -57.39 -28.82 11.34
N GLN A 203 -57.29 -28.11 10.21
CA GLN A 203 -58.38 -28.00 9.23
C GLN A 203 -58.67 -29.34 8.54
N LEU A 204 -57.63 -30.11 8.17
CA LEU A 204 -57.77 -31.42 7.54
C LEU A 204 -58.42 -32.43 8.49
N GLU A 205 -58.02 -32.42 9.78
CA GLU A 205 -58.63 -33.24 10.83
C GLU A 205 -60.10 -32.87 11.04
N ALA A 206 -60.44 -31.58 11.16
CA ALA A 206 -61.82 -31.12 11.31
C ALA A 206 -62.73 -31.56 10.15
N LEU A 207 -62.22 -31.55 8.92
CA LEU A 207 -62.93 -32.07 7.73
C LEU A 207 -63.04 -33.59 7.75
N SER A 208 -62.02 -34.32 8.22
CA SER A 208 -62.07 -35.78 8.36
C SER A 208 -63.14 -36.28 9.35
N PHE A 209 -63.41 -35.50 10.40
CA PHE A 209 -64.49 -35.80 11.36
C PHE A 209 -65.89 -35.56 10.80
N LEU A 210 -66.05 -34.68 9.79
CA LEU A 210 -67.33 -34.44 9.12
C LEU A 210 -67.73 -35.60 8.19
N ASP A 211 -66.76 -36.22 7.51
CA ASP A 211 -67.01 -37.32 6.57
C ASP A 211 -67.55 -38.58 7.30
N ARG A 212 -67.08 -38.83 8.53
CA ARG A 212 -67.59 -39.92 9.39
C ARG A 212 -69.03 -39.74 9.91
N ARG A 213 -69.73 -38.64 9.60
CA ARG A 213 -71.11 -38.38 10.10
C ARG A 213 -72.17 -38.15 9.01
N LYS A 214 -71.92 -38.45 7.73
CA LYS A 214 -72.92 -38.28 6.66
C LYS A 214 -73.16 -39.50 5.76
N ALA A 215 -73.44 -40.65 6.38
CA ALA A 215 -74.29 -41.65 5.74
C ALA A 215 -75.78 -41.33 6.01
N THR A 216 -76.41 -40.46 5.20
CA THR A 216 -77.88 -40.41 4.92
C THR A 216 -78.17 -39.36 3.83
N LYS A 217 -78.91 -39.74 2.77
CA LYS A 217 -79.45 -38.85 1.72
C LYS A 217 -80.85 -38.35 2.13
N PRO A 218 -81.32 -37.19 1.61
CA PRO A 218 -82.31 -37.26 0.51
C PRO A 218 -82.10 -36.19 -0.59
N LYS A 219 -83.15 -35.87 -1.37
CA LYS A 219 -83.08 -35.58 -2.82
C LYS A 219 -84.17 -34.57 -3.29
N LEU A 220 -83.85 -33.71 -4.29
CA LEU A 220 -84.75 -32.83 -5.11
C LEU A 220 -85.45 -31.67 -4.35
N VAL A 221 -85.85 -30.53 -4.95
CA VAL A 221 -86.30 -30.19 -6.34
C VAL A 221 -85.70 -28.84 -6.84
N ALA A 222 -85.77 -28.56 -8.16
CA ALA A 222 -85.41 -27.31 -8.87
C ALA A 222 -86.42 -26.14 -8.62
N ASP A 223 -86.34 -24.92 -9.18
CA ASP A 223 -85.77 -24.43 -10.45
C ASP A 223 -85.64 -22.87 -10.50
N GLN A 224 -85.15 -22.32 -11.62
CA GLN A 224 -85.15 -20.92 -12.14
C GLN A 224 -83.86 -20.06 -12.03
N ILE A 225 -83.54 -19.46 -13.19
CA ILE A 225 -82.47 -18.48 -13.51
C ILE A 225 -83.18 -17.20 -14.01
N PRO A 226 -82.55 -16.01 -14.03
CA PRO A 226 -82.25 -15.47 -15.37
C PRO A 226 -80.91 -14.71 -15.55
N THR A 227 -80.42 -14.84 -16.78
CA THR A 227 -79.32 -14.15 -17.48
C THR A 227 -79.55 -12.65 -17.69
N VAL A 228 -78.48 -11.85 -17.90
CA VAL A 228 -78.37 -10.82 -18.97
C VAL A 228 -76.88 -10.54 -19.28
N CYS A 229 -76.55 -10.35 -20.56
CA CYS A 229 -75.22 -9.98 -21.08
C CYS A 229 -75.20 -8.54 -21.64
N GLY A 230 -74.02 -7.96 -21.88
CA GLY A 230 -73.86 -6.75 -22.70
C GLY A 230 -72.40 -6.39 -22.97
N VAL A 231 -72.00 -6.24 -24.24
CA VAL A 231 -70.60 -6.08 -24.69
C VAL A 231 -70.50 -5.05 -25.84
N THR A 232 -69.50 -4.15 -25.77
CA THR A 232 -68.87 -3.30 -26.82
C THR A 232 -69.65 -2.15 -27.53
N VAL A 233 -68.90 -1.08 -27.91
CA VAL A 233 -68.71 -0.49 -29.29
C VAL A 233 -68.62 1.08 -29.34
N VAL A 234 -67.46 1.63 -29.79
CA VAL A 234 -67.21 2.92 -30.58
C VAL A 234 -67.51 4.31 -29.94
N SER A 235 -66.90 5.46 -30.33
CA SER A 235 -65.59 5.85 -30.93
C SER A 235 -65.45 7.41 -30.98
N ASP A 236 -64.21 7.90 -31.25
CA ASP A 236 -63.77 9.20 -31.82
C ASP A 236 -64.09 10.59 -31.20
N GLN A 237 -63.04 11.44 -31.15
CA GLN A 237 -62.87 12.81 -31.73
C GLN A 237 -61.63 13.49 -31.05
N VAL A 238 -60.46 13.64 -31.71
CA VAL A 238 -60.01 14.75 -32.59
C VAL A 238 -59.55 16.04 -31.86
N ILE A 239 -58.28 16.44 -32.05
CA ILE A 239 -57.75 17.78 -32.42
C ILE A 239 -56.20 17.78 -32.36
N ALA A 240 -55.54 18.43 -33.33
CA ALA A 240 -54.08 18.57 -33.45
C ALA A 240 -53.55 19.92 -32.89
N PRO A 241 -52.24 20.26 -33.04
CA PRO A 241 -51.83 20.92 -34.28
C PRO A 241 -50.44 20.53 -34.84
N VAL A 242 -50.23 21.00 -36.06
CA VAL A 242 -49.03 20.87 -36.92
C VAL A 242 -48.27 22.20 -36.94
N GLN A 243 -46.92 22.20 -36.98
CA GLN A 243 -46.16 22.90 -38.04
C GLN A 243 -44.67 22.48 -38.09
N GLN A 244 -44.05 22.69 -39.25
CA GLN A 244 -42.83 22.05 -39.73
C GLN A 244 -41.89 23.10 -40.35
N GLN A 245 -40.57 22.95 -40.19
CA GLN A 245 -39.55 23.46 -41.14
C GLN A 245 -38.18 22.75 -40.95
N THR A 246 -37.46 22.59 -42.05
CA THR A 246 -36.15 21.91 -42.24
C THR A 246 -35.21 22.89 -43.04
N PRO A 247 -34.04 22.56 -43.67
CA PRO A 247 -33.27 21.30 -43.81
C PRO A 247 -31.69 21.42 -43.84
N VAL A 248 -30.99 20.30 -44.15
CA VAL A 248 -29.57 20.13 -44.65
C VAL A 248 -28.42 20.47 -43.65
N ALA A 249 -27.27 19.75 -43.52
CA ALA A 249 -26.52 18.88 -44.43
C ALA A 249 -25.77 17.67 -43.78
N SER A 250 -25.36 16.71 -44.62
CA SER A 250 -24.50 15.52 -44.34
C SER A 250 -23.10 15.71 -44.99
N PRO A 251 -22.14 14.73 -45.07
CA PRO A 251 -22.00 13.38 -44.48
C PRO A 251 -20.63 13.14 -43.74
N SER A 252 -20.32 12.03 -43.06
CA SER A 252 -19.86 10.76 -43.68
C SER A 252 -19.38 9.70 -42.64
N LYS A 253 -19.26 8.45 -43.12
CA LYS A 253 -18.76 7.18 -42.49
C LYS A 253 -18.06 6.39 -43.64
N PRO A 254 -17.35 5.25 -43.47
CA PRO A 254 -17.06 4.38 -42.31
C PRO A 254 -15.54 3.97 -42.29
N PRO A 255 -15.07 2.73 -41.94
CA PRO A 255 -15.45 1.71 -40.95
C PRO A 255 -14.29 1.30 -39.97
N PRO A 256 -14.55 0.51 -38.90
CA PRO A 256 -13.51 -0.18 -38.11
C PRO A 256 -13.20 -1.59 -38.65
N VAL A 257 -11.94 -2.05 -38.53
CA VAL A 257 -11.48 -3.35 -39.07
C VAL A 257 -10.93 -4.30 -37.99
N LYS A 258 -11.65 -5.42 -37.81
CA LYS A 258 -11.28 -6.79 -37.36
C LYS A 258 -10.29 -7.03 -36.20
N ALA A 259 -10.69 -7.98 -35.34
CA ALA A 259 -9.98 -8.43 -34.13
C ALA A 259 -9.03 -9.63 -34.34
N THR A 260 -8.08 -9.80 -33.40
CA THR A 260 -7.32 -11.02 -33.02
C THR A 260 -6.41 -10.63 -31.84
N LYS A 261 -6.22 -11.36 -30.74
CA LYS A 261 -6.72 -12.66 -30.23
C LYS A 261 -6.92 -12.57 -28.69
N ARG A 262 -7.39 -13.63 -28.02
CA ARG A 262 -7.33 -13.78 -26.53
C ARG A 262 -6.20 -14.74 -26.13
N VAL A 263 -5.48 -14.44 -25.06
CA VAL A 263 -4.69 -15.40 -24.26
C VAL A 263 -4.94 -15.09 -22.78
N ALA A 264 -5.20 -16.12 -21.97
CA ALA A 264 -5.61 -15.99 -20.57
C ALA A 264 -4.43 -16.07 -19.59
N PRO A 265 -4.53 -15.45 -18.39
CA PRO A 265 -3.49 -15.55 -17.36
C PRO A 265 -3.54 -16.94 -16.69
N ILE A 266 -2.43 -17.67 -16.74
CA ILE A 266 -2.27 -18.95 -16.02
C ILE A 266 -1.47 -18.70 -14.74
N SER A 267 -2.11 -18.87 -13.60
CA SER A 267 -1.43 -19.00 -12.31
C SER A 267 -0.91 -20.44 -12.13
N ARG A 268 0.36 -20.61 -11.73
CA ARG A 268 0.86 -21.91 -11.24
C ARG A 268 1.66 -21.76 -9.95
N ARG A 269 0.94 -22.10 -8.88
CA ARG A 269 1.32 -22.58 -7.54
C ARG A 269 2.81 -22.85 -7.26
N ALA A 270 3.25 -22.39 -6.09
CA ALA A 270 4.52 -22.77 -5.47
C ALA A 270 4.64 -24.29 -5.20
N ARG A 271 5.89 -24.79 -5.17
CA ARG A 271 6.28 -26.06 -4.55
C ARG A 271 7.57 -25.88 -3.77
N THR A 272 7.56 -26.35 -2.53
CA THR A 272 8.69 -26.45 -1.60
C THR A 272 9.44 -27.79 -1.75
N ARG A 273 10.56 -27.92 -1.00
CA ARG A 273 11.57 -29.00 -0.98
C ARG A 273 12.67 -28.85 -2.06
N GLY A 274 13.95 -29.02 -1.71
CA GLY A 274 14.51 -29.34 -0.39
C GLY A 274 16.01 -29.04 -0.28
N ALA A 275 16.55 -29.16 0.93
CA ALA A 275 17.97 -29.03 1.19
C ALA A 275 18.74 -30.25 0.66
N LEU A 276 19.96 -30.01 0.19
CA LEU A 276 21.00 -31.04 0.07
C LEU A 276 22.16 -30.60 0.97
N LEU A 277 22.33 -31.28 2.09
CA LEU A 277 23.58 -31.28 2.84
C LEU A 277 24.49 -32.32 2.17
N GLN A 278 25.73 -31.94 1.93
CA GLN A 278 26.84 -32.90 1.79
C GLN A 278 28.01 -32.35 2.57
N ASP A 279 28.16 -32.88 3.78
CA ASP A 279 29.45 -32.96 4.44
C ASP A 279 30.33 -33.96 3.67
N ASN A 280 31.63 -33.68 3.63
CA ASN A 280 32.76 -34.59 3.83
C ASN A 280 34.01 -33.69 3.80
N GLU A 281 34.68 -33.49 4.94
CA GLU A 281 35.71 -34.38 5.51
C GLU A 281 37.03 -34.29 4.74
N ASP A 282 37.99 -33.62 5.40
CA ASP A 282 39.44 -33.77 5.42
C ASP A 282 40.22 -34.21 4.16
N ASP A 283 41.19 -33.37 3.78
CA ASP A 283 42.56 -33.84 3.55
C ASP A 283 43.57 -32.78 4.04
N GLU A 284 44.46 -33.21 4.94
CA GLU A 284 45.65 -32.47 5.39
C GLU A 284 46.78 -32.62 4.34
N VAL A 285 47.98 -32.08 4.60
CA VAL A 285 49.23 -32.26 3.81
C VAL A 285 49.29 -31.37 2.53
N ASP A 286 50.35 -30.60 2.25
CA ASP A 286 51.73 -30.61 2.75
C ASP A 286 52.36 -29.20 2.91
N ARG A 287 53.56 -29.18 3.50
CA ARG A 287 54.42 -27.99 3.67
C ARG A 287 55.25 -27.69 2.41
N ASN A 288 55.36 -26.40 2.06
CA ASN A 288 56.65 -25.69 1.86
C ASN A 288 56.43 -24.19 1.64
#